data_AF-A0A9X4APL4-F1
#
_entry.id   AF-A0A9X4APL4-F1
#
_cell.length_a   1.000
_cell.length_b   1.000
_cell.length_c   1.000
_cell.angle_alpha   90.00
_cell.angle_beta   90.00
_cell.angle_gamma   90.00
#
_symmetry.space_group_name_H-M   'P 1'
#
loop_
_entity.id
_entity.type
_entity.pdbx_description
1 polymer ?
#
loop_
_entity_poly.entity_id
_entity_poly.type
_entity_poly.pdbx_seq_one_letter_code
_entity_poly.pdbx_strand_id
1 'polypeptide(L)'
;MRLGSALAALLLVVSAAGCSKREAAVKIPSVEPSVVIAPAPAPVAPLPEKAPVMPGDIDPSLFAHVLVENGKTYVVLDTNPDVDRWAQGAPTLVSDESPVVARREIVPNALPASLVRRSGTPVRLYGPEGAVCEGRLGPISLISRVEPEYNVRQQWKGEDYDGTPIPPAKPEQIAEEAWDMAEGGRSLVAELGDVQGDCKDAMFARDRDLPQARPLTVKDASAALATRAAAEMRNLAGYTEIDETYQNSGIQTPDVAWEHLNGATPTVKVFSGEGATYVWLDADAGEVCSAFRGKLTALWKLEGGSGKDARFVKLYEGADDFLPSTLVHLDRDGSPSLLGYQSVLRKGPTGFAVRSVSVPYFLCPC
;
A
#
# COMPACT_ATOMS: atom_id res chain seq x y z
N MET A 1 -8.35 -65.01 -42.31
CA MET A 1 -7.36 -64.62 -41.29
C MET A 1 -7.57 -63.15 -40.99
N ARG A 2 -7.96 -62.84 -39.75
CA ARG A 2 -8.19 -61.48 -39.23
C ARG A 2 -6.90 -61.02 -38.55
N LEU A 3 -6.41 -59.83 -38.86
CA LEU A 3 -5.54 -59.07 -37.96
C LEU A 3 -6.04 -57.63 -37.95
N GLY A 4 -6.51 -57.21 -36.77
CA GLY A 4 -6.97 -55.87 -36.49
C GLY A 4 -5.83 -54.96 -36.05
N SER A 5 -5.88 -53.71 -36.50
CA SER A 5 -5.05 -52.62 -36.00
C SER A 5 -5.85 -51.85 -34.95
N ALA A 6 -5.36 -51.85 -33.71
CA ALA A 6 -5.85 -50.99 -32.65
C ALA A 6 -5.04 -49.69 -32.66
N LEU A 7 -5.70 -48.57 -32.92
CA LEU A 7 -5.18 -47.21 -32.71
C LEU A 7 -5.31 -46.88 -31.22
N ALA A 8 -4.20 -46.56 -30.56
CA ALA A 8 -4.20 -45.96 -29.23
C ALA A 8 -4.04 -44.44 -29.37
N ALA A 9 -5.06 -43.69 -28.97
CA ALA A 9 -5.01 -42.24 -28.85
C ALA A 9 -4.39 -41.87 -27.49
N LEU A 10 -3.27 -41.15 -27.52
CA LEU A 10 -2.62 -40.60 -26.33
C LEU A 10 -3.21 -39.21 -26.07
N LEU A 11 -4.06 -39.09 -25.05
CA LEU A 11 -4.55 -37.81 -24.51
C LEU A 11 -3.52 -37.30 -23.50
N LEU A 12 -2.77 -36.26 -23.90
CA LEU A 12 -1.92 -35.47 -23.01
C LEU A 12 -2.80 -34.46 -22.27
N VAL A 13 -3.07 -34.72 -21.00
CA VAL A 13 -3.68 -33.75 -20.08
C VAL A 13 -2.56 -32.91 -19.48
N VAL A 14 -2.36 -31.70 -20.00
CA VAL A 14 -1.49 -30.70 -19.39
C VAL A 14 -2.28 -30.11 -18.20
N SER A 15 -1.88 -30.51 -16.99
CA SER A 15 -2.44 -29.95 -15.76
C SER A 15 -1.68 -28.66 -15.45
N ALA A 16 -2.34 -27.51 -15.59
CA ALA A 16 -1.83 -26.24 -15.07
C ALA A 16 -1.82 -26.32 -13.53
N ALA A 17 -0.65 -26.59 -12.96
CA ALA A 17 -0.44 -26.49 -11.52
C ALA A 17 -0.33 -25.01 -11.17
N GLY A 18 -1.42 -24.44 -10.66
CA GLY A 18 -1.43 -23.09 -10.09
C GLY A 18 -0.43 -23.00 -8.94
N CYS A 19 0.48 -22.03 -9.03
CA CYS A 19 1.48 -21.71 -8.01
C CYS A 19 0.81 -20.96 -6.84
N SER A 20 0.06 -21.69 -6.01
CA SER A 20 -0.40 -21.20 -4.71
C SER A 20 0.53 -21.77 -3.63
N LYS A 21 1.44 -20.93 -3.12
CA LYS A 21 2.17 -21.22 -1.86
C LYS A 21 1.11 -21.24 -0.75
N ARG A 22 0.80 -22.43 -0.24
CA ARG A 22 -0.05 -22.60 0.95
C ARG A 22 0.70 -22.07 2.17
N GLU A 23 0.29 -20.92 2.69
CA GLU A 23 0.60 -20.55 4.06
C GLU A 23 -0.06 -21.54 5.02
N ALA A 24 0.74 -22.11 5.92
CA ALA A 24 0.25 -22.99 6.97
C ALA A 24 -0.43 -22.14 8.06
N ALA A 25 -1.75 -21.97 7.95
CA ALA A 25 -2.56 -21.38 9.00
C ALA A 25 -2.52 -22.25 10.28
N VAL A 26 -2.07 -21.66 11.38
CA VAL A 26 -2.07 -22.23 12.73
C VAL A 26 -3.52 -22.40 13.22
N LYS A 27 -3.91 -23.63 13.57
CA LYS A 27 -5.23 -23.94 14.16
C LYS A 27 -5.32 -23.39 15.58
N ILE A 28 -6.26 -22.47 15.82
CA ILE A 28 -6.75 -22.13 17.16
C ILE A 28 -7.96 -23.02 17.47
N PRO A 29 -8.02 -23.72 18.62
CA PRO A 29 -9.19 -24.52 19.00
C PRO A 29 -10.36 -23.60 19.43
N SER A 30 -11.53 -23.85 18.83
CA SER A 30 -12.80 -23.23 19.17
C SER A 30 -13.50 -24.02 20.28
N VAL A 31 -14.12 -23.32 21.23
CA VAL A 31 -14.87 -23.87 22.37
C VAL A 31 -16.37 -23.65 22.12
N GLU A 32 -17.14 -24.74 22.15
CA GLU A 32 -18.62 -24.80 22.16
C GLU A 32 -19.19 -24.44 23.56
N PRO A 33 -20.53 -24.30 23.81
CA PRO A 33 -21.69 -24.49 22.94
C PRO A 33 -22.75 -23.36 22.97
N SER A 34 -23.73 -23.54 22.08
CA SER A 34 -24.92 -22.74 21.82
C SER A 34 -25.81 -22.43 23.04
N VAL A 35 -26.20 -21.16 23.16
CA VAL A 35 -27.28 -20.68 24.01
C VAL A 35 -28.56 -20.58 23.17
N VAL A 36 -29.67 -21.07 23.72
CA VAL A 36 -31.03 -20.98 23.16
C VAL A 36 -31.51 -19.52 23.31
N ILE A 37 -31.86 -18.88 22.18
CA ILE A 37 -32.35 -17.50 22.15
C ILE A 37 -33.89 -17.50 22.13
N ALA A 38 -34.49 -16.75 23.05
CA ALA A 38 -35.92 -16.45 23.14
C ALA A 38 -36.37 -15.48 22.01
N PRO A 39 -37.67 -15.45 21.63
CA PRO A 39 -38.15 -14.61 20.54
C PRO A 39 -37.97 -13.10 20.82
N ALA A 40 -37.45 -12.39 19.82
CA ALA A 40 -37.10 -10.97 19.91
C ALA A 40 -38.33 -10.04 19.84
N PRO A 41 -38.32 -8.91 20.57
CA PRO A 41 -39.30 -7.82 20.43
C PRO A 41 -39.14 -7.06 19.11
N ALA A 42 -40.20 -6.33 18.73
CA ALA A 42 -40.30 -5.57 17.49
C ALA A 42 -39.12 -4.59 17.24
N PRO A 43 -38.72 -4.37 15.97
CA PRO A 43 -37.53 -3.61 15.62
C PRO A 43 -37.68 -2.13 16.01
N VAL A 44 -36.87 -1.70 16.97
CA VAL A 44 -36.56 -0.30 17.22
C VAL A 44 -35.68 0.19 16.07
N ALA A 45 -35.93 1.38 15.53
CA ALA A 45 -35.10 1.99 14.51
C ALA A 45 -33.62 1.97 14.98
N PRO A 46 -32.67 1.47 14.17
CA PRO A 46 -31.29 1.38 14.59
C PRO A 46 -30.79 2.77 14.96
N LEU A 47 -30.30 2.91 16.19
CA LEU A 47 -29.47 4.04 16.58
C LEU A 47 -28.38 4.21 15.51
N PRO A 48 -27.98 5.43 15.14
CA PRO A 48 -26.92 5.64 14.16
C PRO A 48 -25.70 4.87 14.63
N GLU A 49 -25.46 3.74 13.95
CA GLU A 49 -24.34 2.87 14.26
C GLU A 49 -23.11 3.72 14.05
N LYS A 50 -22.41 4.00 15.15
CA LYS A 50 -21.10 4.61 15.10
C LYS A 50 -20.26 3.59 14.35
N ALA A 51 -20.03 3.85 13.06
CA ALA A 51 -19.27 2.97 12.19
C ALA A 51 -18.08 2.48 13.00
N PRO A 52 -17.86 1.15 13.09
CA PRO A 52 -16.79 0.62 13.91
C PRO A 52 -15.52 1.34 13.46
N VAL A 53 -14.99 2.17 14.36
CA VAL A 53 -13.65 2.72 14.19
C VAL A 53 -12.79 1.49 14.30
N MET A 54 -12.36 0.92 13.17
CA MET A 54 -11.46 -0.22 13.27
C MET A 54 -10.24 0.28 14.06
N PRO A 55 -9.76 -0.48 15.05
CA PRO A 55 -8.63 -0.05 15.84
C PRO A 55 -7.45 0.34 14.93
N GLY A 56 -7.10 1.63 14.93
CA GLY A 56 -6.02 2.18 14.10
C GLY A 56 -6.43 2.73 12.73
N ASP A 57 -7.71 2.69 12.35
CA ASP A 57 -8.17 3.35 11.14
C ASP A 57 -8.18 4.86 11.29
N ILE A 58 -7.66 5.48 10.24
CA ILE A 58 -7.50 6.91 10.13
C ILE A 58 -8.89 7.51 9.88
N ASP A 59 -9.28 8.50 10.69
CA ASP A 59 -10.43 9.32 10.36
C ASP A 59 -10.23 9.91 8.96
N PRO A 60 -11.06 9.55 7.96
CA PRO A 60 -10.87 9.97 6.58
C PRO A 60 -11.00 11.50 6.43
N SER A 61 -11.53 12.20 7.42
CA SER A 61 -11.50 13.67 7.47
C SER A 61 -10.10 14.22 7.74
N LEU A 62 -9.31 13.54 8.58
CA LEU A 62 -7.98 13.96 8.97
C LEU A 62 -6.93 13.59 7.94
N PHE A 63 -7.12 12.47 7.24
CA PHE A 63 -6.24 12.01 6.17
C PHE A 63 -6.92 10.93 5.31
N ALA A 64 -6.76 11.05 4.01
CA ALA A 64 -7.11 10.04 3.04
C ALA A 64 -6.01 9.97 1.97
N HIS A 65 -5.69 8.78 1.48
CA HIS A 65 -4.78 8.65 0.34
C HIS A 65 -5.38 9.30 -0.91
N VAL A 66 -4.52 9.84 -1.76
CA VAL A 66 -4.89 10.37 -3.07
C VAL A 66 -4.27 9.50 -4.16
N LEU A 67 -5.07 9.20 -5.18
CA LEU A 67 -4.64 8.54 -6.40
C LEU A 67 -4.82 9.51 -7.56
N VAL A 68 -3.81 9.65 -8.41
CA VAL A 68 -3.90 10.44 -9.65
C VAL A 68 -3.67 9.50 -10.80
N GLU A 69 -4.73 9.21 -11.56
CA GLU A 69 -4.75 8.18 -12.61
C GLU A 69 -5.44 8.74 -13.84
N ASN A 70 -4.78 8.71 -15.00
CA ASN A 70 -5.32 9.19 -16.29
C ASN A 70 -5.95 10.58 -16.24
N GLY A 71 -5.28 11.52 -15.57
CA GLY A 71 -5.76 12.91 -15.42
C GLY A 71 -6.96 13.07 -14.48
N LYS A 72 -7.40 11.99 -13.81
CA LYS A 72 -8.41 12.03 -12.75
C LYS A 72 -7.75 11.94 -11.38
N THR A 73 -8.38 12.55 -10.39
CA THR A 73 -7.94 12.49 -9.00
C THR A 73 -9.01 11.78 -8.17
N TYR A 74 -8.60 10.79 -7.39
CA TYR A 74 -9.45 10.03 -6.51
C TYR A 74 -8.98 10.17 -5.07
N VAL A 75 -9.93 10.34 -4.16
CA VAL A 75 -9.68 10.30 -2.71
C VAL A 75 -10.12 8.93 -2.20
N VAL A 76 -9.19 8.19 -1.58
CA VAL A 76 -9.46 6.86 -1.03
C VAL A 76 -10.21 6.98 0.29
N LEU A 77 -11.42 6.44 0.31
CA LEU A 77 -12.30 6.41 1.48
C LEU A 77 -12.13 5.15 2.31
N ASP A 78 -11.73 4.04 1.66
CA ASP A 78 -11.44 2.77 2.32
C ASP A 78 -10.39 1.99 1.49
N THR A 79 -9.31 1.56 2.13
CA THR A 79 -8.21 0.80 1.51
C THR A 79 -8.45 -0.71 1.53
N ASN A 80 -9.47 -1.19 2.25
CA ASN A 80 -9.85 -2.59 2.32
C ASN A 80 -11.39 -2.74 2.25
N PRO A 81 -12.00 -2.37 1.11
CA PRO A 81 -13.45 -2.34 1.00
C PRO A 81 -14.08 -3.75 1.04
N ASP A 82 -15.27 -3.85 1.63
CA ASP A 82 -16.11 -5.07 1.62
C ASP A 82 -16.76 -5.24 0.23
N VAL A 83 -15.96 -5.71 -0.74
CA VAL A 83 -16.39 -5.81 -2.13
C VAL A 83 -17.55 -6.78 -2.35
N ASP A 84 -17.69 -7.80 -1.51
CA ASP A 84 -18.78 -8.77 -1.60
C ASP A 84 -20.13 -8.15 -1.27
N ARG A 85 -20.15 -7.19 -0.33
CA ARG A 85 -21.38 -6.50 0.05
C ARG A 85 -21.60 -5.18 -0.67
N TRP A 86 -20.52 -4.49 -1.02
CA TRP A 86 -20.60 -3.13 -1.55
C TRP A 86 -20.61 -3.06 -3.06
N ALA A 87 -20.11 -4.07 -3.78
CA ALA A 87 -20.04 -4.02 -5.24
C ALA A 87 -21.31 -4.55 -5.91
N GLN A 88 -21.61 -4.03 -7.12
CA GLN A 88 -22.63 -4.57 -8.02
C GLN A 88 -22.18 -4.50 -9.48
N GLY A 89 -22.67 -5.45 -10.28
CA GLY A 89 -22.41 -5.51 -11.72
C GLY A 89 -21.02 -6.03 -12.09
N ALA A 90 -20.82 -6.21 -13.39
CA ALA A 90 -19.51 -6.54 -13.94
C ALA A 90 -18.54 -5.35 -13.83
N PRO A 91 -17.23 -5.57 -13.65
CA PRO A 91 -16.25 -4.51 -13.71
C PRO A 91 -16.19 -3.90 -15.11
N THR A 92 -15.89 -2.60 -15.18
CA THR A 92 -15.66 -1.86 -16.43
C THR A 92 -14.24 -1.33 -16.46
N LEU A 93 -13.59 -1.40 -17.62
CA LEU A 93 -12.24 -0.88 -17.81
C LEU A 93 -12.25 0.65 -17.74
N VAL A 94 -11.42 1.21 -16.86
CA VAL A 94 -11.19 2.66 -16.74
C VAL A 94 -9.89 3.05 -17.43
N SER A 95 -8.86 2.22 -17.31
CA SER A 95 -7.53 2.40 -17.90
C SER A 95 -6.91 1.05 -18.26
N ASP A 96 -6.34 0.94 -19.45
CA ASP A 96 -5.43 -0.15 -19.84
C ASP A 96 -3.93 0.26 -19.78
N GLU A 97 -3.64 1.48 -19.31
CA GLU A 97 -2.29 1.97 -19.03
C GLU A 97 -1.70 1.29 -17.77
N SER A 98 -0.49 1.66 -17.34
CA SER A 98 0.09 1.17 -16.09
C SER A 98 -0.13 2.21 -14.98
N PRO A 99 -0.81 1.89 -13.87
CA PRO A 99 -1.49 0.62 -13.59
C PRO A 99 -2.80 0.47 -14.38
N VAL A 100 -3.22 -0.78 -14.53
CA VAL A 100 -4.51 -1.11 -15.16
C VAL A 100 -5.58 -0.87 -14.12
N VAL A 101 -6.61 -0.11 -14.49
CA VAL A 101 -7.68 0.31 -13.58
C VAL A 101 -9.00 -0.22 -14.09
N ALA A 102 -9.69 -0.99 -13.25
CA ALA A 102 -11.08 -1.36 -13.47
C ALA A 102 -11.96 -0.77 -12.35
N ARG A 103 -13.24 -0.58 -12.65
CA ARG A 103 -14.22 -0.01 -11.75
C ARG A 103 -15.41 -0.93 -11.61
N ARG A 104 -15.96 -1.04 -10.40
CA ARG A 104 -17.29 -1.57 -10.15
C ARG A 104 -18.18 -0.51 -9.53
N GLU A 105 -19.46 -0.59 -9.88
CA GLU A 105 -20.48 0.23 -9.24
C GLU A 105 -20.72 -0.25 -7.81
N ILE A 106 -21.12 0.69 -6.95
CA ILE A 106 -21.46 0.39 -5.57
C ILE A 106 -22.96 0.12 -5.42
N VAL A 107 -23.34 -0.66 -4.42
CA VAL A 107 -24.71 -0.75 -3.91
C VAL A 107 -24.88 0.38 -2.88
N PRO A 108 -25.57 1.50 -3.21
CA PRO A 108 -25.52 2.69 -2.35
C PRO A 108 -26.05 2.46 -0.93
N ASN A 109 -27.06 1.60 -0.79
CA ASN A 109 -27.68 1.25 0.49
C ASN A 109 -26.87 0.24 1.32
N ALA A 110 -25.80 -0.33 0.76
CA ALA A 110 -24.90 -1.25 1.47
C ALA A 110 -23.73 -0.52 2.14
N LEU A 111 -23.44 0.73 1.73
CA LEU A 111 -22.37 1.52 2.31
C LEU A 111 -22.74 2.01 3.71
N PRO A 112 -21.78 2.01 4.66
CA PRO A 112 -21.92 2.70 5.93
C PRO A 112 -22.34 4.16 5.74
N ALA A 113 -23.29 4.64 6.56
CA ALA A 113 -23.78 6.00 6.47
C ALA A 113 -22.68 7.07 6.66
N SER A 114 -21.60 6.74 7.37
CA SER A 114 -20.41 7.59 7.50
C SER A 114 -19.73 7.84 6.15
N LEU A 115 -19.61 6.83 5.29
CA LEU A 115 -19.00 6.94 3.96
C LEU A 115 -19.93 7.66 3.00
N VAL A 116 -21.24 7.35 3.03
CA VAL A 116 -22.23 8.03 2.18
C VAL A 116 -22.23 9.54 2.40
N ARG A 117 -22.14 9.99 3.67
CA ARG A 117 -22.08 11.43 4.01
C ARG A 117 -20.83 12.15 3.51
N ARG A 118 -19.79 11.42 3.06
CA ARG A 118 -18.57 12.01 2.51
C ARG A 118 -18.82 12.61 1.13
N SER A 119 -19.77 12.10 0.35
CA SER A 119 -20.08 12.68 -0.97
C SER A 119 -20.50 14.14 -0.84
N GLY A 120 -19.95 14.99 -1.71
CA GLY A 120 -20.08 16.45 -1.70
C GLY A 120 -19.19 17.17 -0.68
N THR A 121 -18.49 16.46 0.22
CA THR A 121 -17.65 17.08 1.24
C THR A 121 -16.48 17.84 0.59
N PRO A 122 -16.24 19.11 0.97
CA PRO A 122 -15.09 19.86 0.46
C PRO A 122 -13.79 19.34 1.07
N VAL A 123 -12.80 19.10 0.24
CA VAL A 123 -11.47 18.62 0.64
C VAL A 123 -10.37 19.50 0.08
N ARG A 124 -9.26 19.54 0.80
CA ARG A 124 -7.99 20.11 0.37
C ARG A 124 -6.97 19.01 0.23
N LEU A 125 -6.27 19.02 -0.91
CA LEU A 125 -5.24 18.04 -1.24
C LEU A 125 -3.87 18.67 -1.08
N TYR A 126 -2.93 17.87 -0.62
CA TYR A 126 -1.61 18.31 -0.21
C TYR A 126 -0.53 17.47 -0.89
N GLY A 127 0.52 18.15 -1.36
CA GLY A 127 1.77 17.56 -1.80
C GLY A 127 2.89 17.73 -0.76
N PRO A 128 4.15 17.48 -1.16
CA PRO A 128 5.30 17.53 -0.26
C PRO A 128 5.54 18.89 0.41
N GLU A 129 5.11 19.98 -0.22
CA GLU A 129 5.38 21.37 0.20
C GLU A 129 4.15 22.09 0.80
N GLY A 130 2.96 21.48 0.75
CA GLY A 130 1.73 22.14 1.21
C GLY A 130 0.52 21.80 0.35
N ALA A 131 -0.50 22.65 0.43
CA ALA A 131 -1.73 22.49 -0.33
C ALA A 131 -1.47 22.72 -1.83
N VAL A 132 -1.97 21.83 -2.69
CA VAL A 132 -1.77 21.90 -4.15
C VAL A 132 -3.07 22.17 -4.91
N CYS A 133 -4.19 21.63 -4.42
CA CYS A 133 -5.50 21.85 -4.99
C CYS A 133 -6.62 21.65 -3.96
N GLU A 134 -7.84 22.07 -4.31
CA GLU A 134 -9.07 21.84 -3.55
C GLU A 134 -10.17 21.30 -4.47
N GLY A 135 -11.17 20.64 -3.90
CA GLY A 135 -12.34 20.17 -4.64
C GLY A 135 -13.42 19.62 -3.72
N ARG A 136 -14.39 18.93 -4.31
CA ARG A 136 -15.45 18.21 -3.59
C ARG A 136 -15.38 16.73 -3.91
N LEU A 137 -15.59 15.89 -2.90
CA LEU A 137 -15.72 14.45 -3.11
C LEU A 137 -16.95 14.18 -3.98
N GLY A 138 -16.76 13.60 -5.15
CA GLY A 138 -17.82 13.31 -6.10
C GLY A 138 -18.56 12.00 -5.79
N PRO A 139 -19.07 11.31 -6.83
CA PRO A 139 -19.64 9.98 -6.69
C PRO A 139 -18.61 8.99 -6.14
N ILE A 140 -19.09 8.09 -5.27
CA ILE A 140 -18.28 7.03 -4.68
C ILE A 140 -18.35 5.80 -5.61
N SER A 141 -17.20 5.16 -5.84
CA SER A 141 -17.08 3.94 -6.62
C SER A 141 -16.03 3.01 -6.03
N LEU A 142 -16.06 1.73 -6.41
CA LEU A 142 -14.95 0.83 -6.16
C LEU A 142 -14.04 0.80 -7.38
N ILE A 143 -12.74 0.90 -7.15
CA ILE A 143 -11.74 0.68 -8.19
C ILE A 143 -10.83 -0.46 -7.79
N SER A 144 -10.30 -1.16 -8.79
CA SER A 144 -9.14 -2.02 -8.68
C SER A 144 -7.98 -1.39 -9.42
N ARG A 145 -6.77 -1.52 -8.87
CA ARG A 145 -5.52 -1.17 -9.53
C ARG A 145 -4.64 -2.40 -9.51
N VAL A 146 -4.04 -2.73 -10.65
CA VAL A 146 -3.06 -3.83 -10.75
C VAL A 146 -1.99 -3.48 -11.79
N GLU A 147 -0.77 -3.94 -11.54
CA GLU A 147 0.29 -3.99 -12.55
C GLU A 147 0.49 -5.45 -12.96
N PRO A 148 -0.13 -5.90 -14.07
CA PRO A 148 0.00 -7.27 -14.54
C PRO A 148 1.41 -7.55 -15.06
N GLU A 149 1.78 -8.83 -15.06
CA GLU A 149 2.98 -9.30 -15.75
C GLU A 149 2.97 -8.91 -17.24
N TYR A 150 4.16 -8.78 -17.81
CA TYR A 150 4.35 -8.37 -19.19
C TYR A 150 3.62 -9.28 -20.20
N ASN A 151 3.66 -10.61 -19.98
CA ASN A 151 2.97 -11.62 -20.80
C ASN A 151 1.44 -11.47 -20.76
N VAL A 152 0.84 -11.16 -19.61
CA VAL A 152 -0.61 -10.89 -19.49
C VAL A 152 -0.98 -9.69 -20.36
N ARG A 153 -0.19 -8.61 -20.30
CA ARG A 153 -0.41 -7.43 -21.15
C ARG A 153 -0.18 -7.71 -22.64
N GLN A 154 0.78 -8.57 -22.99
CA GLN A 154 0.99 -9.00 -24.38
C GLN A 154 -0.21 -9.79 -24.90
N GLN A 155 -0.73 -10.73 -24.10
CA GLN A 155 -1.91 -11.52 -24.47
C GLN A 155 -3.13 -10.63 -24.69
N TRP A 156 -3.34 -9.63 -23.82
CA TRP A 156 -4.41 -8.64 -24.04
C TRP A 156 -4.26 -7.86 -25.34
N LYS A 157 -3.03 -7.59 -25.77
CA LYS A 157 -2.72 -6.91 -27.04
C LYS A 157 -2.79 -7.81 -28.27
N GLY A 158 -3.07 -9.10 -28.11
CA GLY A 158 -3.20 -10.05 -29.20
C GLY A 158 -1.90 -10.76 -29.57
N GLU A 159 -1.01 -10.98 -28.59
CA GLU A 159 0.25 -11.71 -28.77
C GLU A 159 0.42 -12.77 -27.69
N ASP A 160 0.61 -14.04 -28.07
CA ASP A 160 0.91 -15.14 -27.14
C ASP A 160 2.38 -15.09 -26.67
N TYR A 161 2.73 -15.94 -25.70
CA TYR A 161 4.06 -15.96 -25.07
C TYR A 161 5.23 -16.17 -26.05
N ASP A 162 5.00 -16.88 -27.16
CA ASP A 162 6.02 -17.11 -28.20
C ASP A 162 6.02 -16.06 -29.33
N GLY A 163 5.22 -15.00 -29.20
CA GLY A 163 5.04 -13.96 -30.21
C GLY A 163 3.99 -14.30 -31.27
N THR A 164 3.29 -15.43 -31.16
CA THR A 164 2.22 -15.79 -32.09
C THR A 164 1.05 -14.83 -31.95
N PRO A 165 0.56 -14.22 -33.05
CA PRO A 165 -0.62 -13.37 -32.99
C PRO A 165 -1.88 -14.16 -32.57
N ILE A 166 -2.59 -13.64 -31.56
CA ILE A 166 -3.90 -14.13 -31.10
C ILE A 166 -4.91 -12.98 -31.15
N PRO A 167 -6.23 -13.25 -31.11
CA PRO A 167 -7.22 -12.18 -31.01
C PRO A 167 -6.97 -11.33 -29.75
N PRO A 168 -6.93 -9.99 -29.85
CA PRO A 168 -6.76 -9.13 -28.68
C PRO A 168 -7.96 -9.27 -27.73
N ALA A 169 -7.69 -9.13 -26.43
CA ALA A 169 -8.73 -9.16 -25.41
C ALA A 169 -9.68 -7.97 -25.57
N LYS A 170 -10.97 -8.20 -25.33
CA LYS A 170 -11.97 -7.12 -25.27
C LYS A 170 -11.83 -6.34 -23.96
N PRO A 171 -12.21 -5.05 -23.92
CA PRO A 171 -12.16 -4.24 -22.70
C PRO A 171 -12.83 -4.89 -21.49
N GLU A 172 -13.95 -5.60 -21.69
CA GLU A 172 -14.66 -6.29 -20.61
C GLU A 172 -13.86 -7.47 -20.04
N GLN A 173 -13.10 -8.18 -20.89
CA GLN A 173 -12.24 -9.27 -20.46
C GLN A 173 -11.04 -8.74 -19.65
N ILE A 174 -10.42 -7.65 -20.14
CA ILE A 174 -9.34 -6.97 -19.43
C ILE A 174 -9.83 -6.48 -18.06
N ALA A 175 -11.02 -5.88 -18.00
CA ALA A 175 -11.61 -5.40 -16.74
C ALA A 175 -11.86 -6.52 -15.72
N GLU A 176 -12.41 -7.65 -16.17
CA GLU A 176 -12.66 -8.82 -15.31
C GLU A 176 -11.35 -9.37 -14.76
N GLU A 177 -10.37 -9.62 -15.62
CA GLU A 177 -9.08 -10.19 -15.22
C GLU A 177 -8.28 -9.23 -14.33
N ALA A 178 -8.25 -7.94 -14.67
CA ALA A 178 -7.61 -6.92 -13.83
C ALA A 178 -8.29 -6.76 -12.46
N TRP A 179 -9.62 -6.90 -12.41
CA TRP A 179 -10.35 -6.88 -11.15
C TRP A 179 -9.98 -8.08 -10.27
N ASP A 180 -9.91 -9.27 -10.87
CA ASP A 180 -9.61 -10.52 -10.17
C ASP A 180 -8.16 -10.55 -9.66
N MET A 181 -7.20 -10.08 -10.46
CA MET A 181 -5.79 -10.00 -10.05
C MET A 181 -5.55 -8.99 -8.92
N ALA A 182 -6.37 -7.95 -8.77
CA ALA A 182 -6.14 -6.87 -7.81
C ALA A 182 -6.46 -7.21 -6.34
N GLU A 183 -6.21 -8.43 -5.88
CA GLU A 183 -6.27 -8.75 -4.45
C GLU A 183 -5.31 -7.82 -3.68
N GLY A 184 -5.81 -7.11 -2.66
CA GLY A 184 -5.06 -6.05 -1.96
C GLY A 184 -4.94 -4.71 -2.70
N GLY A 185 -5.34 -4.62 -3.98
CA GLY A 185 -5.31 -3.41 -4.81
C GLY A 185 -6.67 -2.76 -5.04
N ARG A 186 -7.70 -3.19 -4.32
CA ARG A 186 -9.07 -2.66 -4.41
C ARG A 186 -9.27 -1.54 -3.40
N SER A 187 -9.98 -0.49 -3.77
CA SER A 187 -10.25 0.64 -2.89
C SER A 187 -11.62 1.24 -3.15
N LEU A 188 -12.27 1.70 -2.07
CA LEU A 188 -13.42 2.59 -2.19
C LEU A 188 -12.91 4.01 -2.36
N VAL A 189 -13.32 4.68 -3.43
CA VAL A 189 -12.82 6.01 -3.78
C VAL A 189 -13.97 6.97 -4.08
N ALA A 190 -13.70 8.26 -3.96
CA ALA A 190 -14.51 9.32 -4.54
C ALA A 190 -13.67 10.07 -5.60
N GLU A 191 -14.18 10.18 -6.82
CA GLU A 191 -13.59 11.03 -7.86
C GLU A 191 -13.74 12.50 -7.44
N LEU A 192 -12.68 13.30 -7.55
CA LEU A 192 -12.67 14.69 -7.15
C LEU A 192 -13.38 15.55 -8.21
N GLY A 193 -14.42 16.28 -7.81
CA GLY A 193 -15.13 17.27 -8.62
C GLY A 193 -14.81 18.71 -8.20
N ASP A 194 -15.28 19.68 -9.00
CA ASP A 194 -15.12 21.12 -8.74
C ASP A 194 -13.68 21.55 -8.43
N VAL A 195 -12.71 20.98 -9.15
CA VAL A 195 -11.27 21.11 -8.85
C VAL A 195 -10.78 22.54 -9.07
N GLN A 196 -10.05 23.04 -8.08
CA GLN A 196 -9.32 24.32 -8.12
C GLN A 196 -7.84 24.06 -7.85
N GLY A 197 -6.97 24.42 -8.78
CA GLY A 197 -5.51 24.16 -8.71
C GLY A 197 -5.07 22.98 -9.59
N ASP A 198 -3.86 22.49 -9.35
CA ASP A 198 -3.26 21.34 -10.04
C ASP A 198 -3.02 20.22 -9.03
N CYS A 199 -3.73 19.10 -9.19
CA CYS A 199 -3.68 17.98 -8.24
C CYS A 199 -2.62 16.93 -8.57
N LYS A 200 -1.77 17.13 -9.59
CA LYS A 200 -0.81 16.08 -10.02
C LYS A 200 0.16 15.63 -8.93
N ASP A 201 0.54 16.55 -8.03
CA ASP A 201 1.49 16.31 -6.94
C ASP A 201 0.78 16.03 -5.60
N ALA A 202 -0.53 15.80 -5.62
CA ALA A 202 -1.30 15.52 -4.42
C ALA A 202 -0.99 14.12 -3.88
N MET A 203 -0.59 14.05 -2.62
CA MET A 203 -0.27 12.81 -1.91
C MET A 203 -1.38 12.38 -0.94
N PHE A 204 -2.09 13.34 -0.34
CA PHE A 204 -3.16 13.08 0.60
C PHE A 204 -4.23 14.17 0.59
N ALA A 205 -5.42 13.83 1.04
CA ALA A 205 -6.56 14.72 1.18
C ALA A 205 -6.94 14.89 2.66
N ARG A 206 -7.47 16.06 3.00
CA ARG A 206 -8.09 16.36 4.30
C ARG A 206 -9.34 17.19 4.08
N ASP A 207 -10.27 17.13 5.02
CA ASP A 207 -11.44 18.01 4.99
C ASP A 207 -10.98 19.48 5.00
N ARG A 208 -11.55 20.28 4.10
CA ARG A 208 -11.09 21.65 3.82
C ARG A 208 -11.14 22.56 5.05
N ASP A 209 -12.13 22.34 5.91
CA ASP A 209 -12.43 23.19 7.07
C ASP A 209 -11.54 22.88 8.28
N LEU A 210 -10.65 21.87 8.18
CA LEU A 210 -9.61 21.63 9.16
C LEU A 210 -8.45 22.64 9.03
N PRO A 211 -7.69 22.89 10.12
CA PRO A 211 -6.47 23.69 10.04
C PRO A 211 -5.51 23.15 8.98
N GLN A 212 -4.90 24.06 8.21
CA GLN A 212 -3.98 23.68 7.15
C GLN A 212 -2.83 22.84 7.69
N ALA A 213 -2.59 21.69 7.06
CA ALA A 213 -1.37 20.93 7.31
C ALA A 213 -0.15 21.76 6.89
N ARG A 214 0.95 21.59 7.61
CA ARG A 214 2.25 22.19 7.32
C ARG A 214 3.27 21.07 7.11
N PRO A 215 3.35 20.50 5.90
CA PRO A 215 4.33 19.48 5.61
C PRO A 215 5.75 20.03 5.81
N LEU A 216 6.62 19.23 6.43
CA LEU A 216 8.03 19.51 6.60
C LEU A 216 8.80 18.87 5.43
N THR A 217 9.47 19.72 4.66
CA THR A 217 10.27 19.25 3.52
C THR A 217 11.41 18.35 3.98
N VAL A 218 11.58 17.23 3.27
CA VAL A 218 12.70 16.32 3.44
C VAL A 218 14.01 16.95 2.98
N LYS A 219 15.11 16.67 3.69
CA LYS A 219 16.47 17.04 3.29
C LYS A 219 17.41 15.85 3.43
N ASP A 220 18.50 15.85 2.67
CA ASP A 220 19.60 14.93 2.94
C ASP A 220 20.25 15.25 4.28
N ALA A 221 20.62 14.20 5.02
CA ALA A 221 21.43 14.36 6.22
C ALA A 221 22.83 14.87 5.86
N SER A 222 23.44 15.63 6.77
CA SER A 222 24.88 15.90 6.67
C SER A 222 25.66 14.59 6.79
N ALA A 223 26.85 14.51 6.20
CA ALA A 223 27.68 13.30 6.26
C ALA A 223 27.92 12.83 7.72
N ALA A 224 28.15 13.76 8.64
CA ALA A 224 28.34 13.44 10.05
C ALA A 224 27.07 12.84 10.70
N LEU A 225 25.88 13.34 10.36
CA LEU A 225 24.64 12.78 10.87
C LEU A 225 24.30 11.43 10.22
N ALA A 226 24.59 11.28 8.92
CA ALA A 226 24.42 10.01 8.21
C ALA A 226 25.30 8.91 8.79
N THR A 227 26.58 9.19 9.06
CA THR A 227 27.49 8.24 9.74
C THR A 227 26.97 7.83 11.11
N ARG A 228 26.44 8.77 11.89
CA ARG A 228 25.87 8.47 13.20
C ARG A 228 24.59 7.65 13.10
N ALA A 229 23.69 7.97 12.18
CA ALA A 229 22.46 7.21 11.95
C ALA A 229 22.77 5.77 11.50
N ALA A 230 23.77 5.58 10.64
CA ALA A 230 24.23 4.25 10.25
C ALA A 230 24.82 3.47 11.43
N ALA A 231 25.57 4.12 12.32
CA ALA A 231 26.06 3.48 13.54
C ALA A 231 24.91 3.09 14.50
N GLU A 232 23.88 3.93 14.63
CA GLU A 232 22.68 3.61 15.41
C GLU A 232 21.87 2.46 14.78
N MET A 233 21.77 2.40 13.46
CA MET A 233 21.14 1.31 12.73
C MET A 233 21.77 -0.05 13.09
N ARG A 234 23.10 -0.11 13.18
CA ARG A 234 23.83 -1.36 13.52
C ARG A 234 23.55 -1.87 14.93
N ASN A 235 22.95 -1.05 15.80
CA ASN A 235 22.52 -1.45 17.14
C ASN A 235 21.07 -1.94 17.19
N LEU A 236 20.36 -1.96 16.06
CA LEU A 236 18.98 -2.43 15.97
C LEU A 236 18.91 -3.96 15.92
N ALA A 237 17.80 -4.53 16.40
CA ALA A 237 17.60 -5.98 16.41
C ALA A 237 17.50 -6.54 14.99
N GLY A 238 16.74 -5.88 14.12
CA GLY A 238 16.59 -6.26 12.72
C GLY A 238 17.90 -6.18 11.94
N TYR A 239 18.85 -5.32 12.34
CA TYR A 239 20.18 -5.33 11.73
C TYR A 239 20.91 -6.64 12.04
N THR A 240 20.89 -7.10 13.30
CA THR A 240 21.52 -8.36 13.70
C THR A 240 20.93 -9.54 12.93
N GLU A 241 19.61 -9.61 12.78
CA GLU A 241 18.93 -10.68 12.04
C GLU A 241 19.33 -10.72 10.55
N ILE A 242 19.40 -9.55 9.90
CA ILE A 242 19.83 -9.43 8.50
C ILE A 242 21.32 -9.77 8.35
N ASP A 243 22.17 -9.30 9.27
CA ASP A 243 23.60 -9.59 9.25
C ASP A 243 23.86 -11.10 9.42
N GLU A 244 23.17 -11.77 10.34
CA GLU A 244 23.26 -13.23 10.48
C GLU A 244 22.87 -13.95 9.18
N THR A 245 21.83 -13.48 8.49
CA THR A 245 21.44 -14.03 7.18
C THR A 245 22.53 -13.80 6.13
N TYR A 246 23.11 -12.60 6.10
CA TYR A 246 24.20 -12.24 5.19
C TYR A 246 25.44 -13.12 5.40
N GLN A 247 25.89 -13.28 6.65
CA GLN A 247 27.06 -14.09 6.98
C GLN A 247 26.89 -15.57 6.60
N ASN A 248 25.64 -16.06 6.53
CA ASN A 248 25.31 -17.44 6.16
C ASN A 248 24.95 -17.63 4.68
N SER A 249 24.91 -16.57 3.88
CA SER A 249 24.41 -16.59 2.50
C SER A 249 25.36 -17.23 1.47
N GLY A 250 26.64 -17.39 1.80
CA GLY A 250 27.68 -17.84 0.87
C GLY A 250 28.13 -16.79 -0.13
N ILE A 251 27.50 -15.60 -0.13
CA ILE A 251 27.89 -14.44 -0.96
C ILE A 251 28.54 -13.33 -0.13
N GLN A 252 28.85 -13.58 1.15
CA GLN A 252 29.48 -12.59 2.02
C GLN A 252 30.86 -12.19 1.53
N THR A 253 31.19 -10.91 1.68
CA THR A 253 32.52 -10.36 1.40
C THR A 253 33.19 -10.03 2.74
N PRO A 254 34.43 -10.50 2.99
CA PRO A 254 35.15 -10.18 4.22
C PRO A 254 35.23 -8.66 4.46
N ASP A 255 35.00 -8.24 5.70
CA ASP A 255 35.07 -6.84 6.16
C ASP A 255 34.09 -5.86 5.50
N VAL A 256 33.12 -6.36 4.71
CA VAL A 256 32.04 -5.55 4.12
C VAL A 256 30.75 -5.85 4.86
N ALA A 257 30.16 -4.83 5.48
CA ALA A 257 28.85 -4.95 6.10
C ALA A 257 27.75 -5.11 5.02
N TRP A 258 26.67 -5.81 5.34
CA TRP A 258 25.65 -6.17 4.35
C TRP A 258 25.05 -4.95 3.65
N GLU A 259 24.88 -3.83 4.36
CA GLU A 259 24.35 -2.57 3.82
C GLU A 259 25.28 -1.88 2.82
N HIS A 260 26.48 -2.44 2.61
CA HIS A 260 27.48 -2.02 1.64
C HIS A 260 27.77 -3.06 0.56
N LEU A 261 27.05 -4.19 0.56
CA LEU A 261 27.17 -5.21 -0.47
C LEU A 261 26.95 -4.58 -1.86
N ASN A 262 27.81 -4.92 -2.82
CA ASN A 262 27.81 -4.40 -4.18
C ASN A 262 27.87 -2.86 -4.27
N GLY A 263 28.45 -2.19 -3.27
CA GLY A 263 28.61 -0.74 -3.23
C GLY A 263 27.35 0.02 -2.80
N ALA A 264 26.36 -0.67 -2.24
CA ALA A 264 25.19 -0.04 -1.65
C ALA A 264 25.58 0.95 -0.54
N THR A 265 24.75 1.98 -0.35
CA THR A 265 24.93 2.95 0.73
C THR A 265 23.58 3.30 1.35
N PRO A 266 23.43 3.24 2.68
CA PRO A 266 22.21 3.69 3.34
C PRO A 266 21.88 5.15 2.99
N THR A 267 20.62 5.41 2.68
CA THR A 267 20.09 6.76 2.48
C THR A 267 19.59 7.31 3.81
N VAL A 268 20.04 8.52 4.18
CA VAL A 268 19.61 9.17 5.42
C VAL A 268 18.96 10.52 5.13
N LYS A 269 17.70 10.65 5.53
CA LYS A 269 16.87 11.85 5.34
C LYS A 269 16.55 12.50 6.68
N VAL A 270 16.36 13.82 6.67
CA VAL A 270 16.07 14.64 7.85
C VAL A 270 14.82 15.47 7.62
N PHE A 271 13.96 15.48 8.63
CA PHE A 271 12.79 16.35 8.71
C PHE A 271 12.95 17.23 9.94
N SER A 272 12.99 18.55 9.76
CA SER A 272 13.19 19.51 10.87
C SER A 272 12.16 20.61 10.82
N GLY A 273 11.47 20.83 11.94
CA GLY A 273 10.41 21.82 12.06
C GLY A 273 9.69 21.70 13.39
N GLU A 274 8.95 22.75 13.78
CA GLU A 274 8.09 22.74 14.97
C GLU A 274 8.82 22.34 16.28
N GLY A 275 10.14 22.62 16.35
CA GLY A 275 10.97 22.30 17.51
C GLY A 275 11.42 20.84 17.61
N ALA A 276 11.21 20.02 16.57
CA ALA A 276 11.67 18.64 16.50
C ALA A 276 12.52 18.37 15.24
N THR A 277 13.40 17.37 15.36
CA THR A 277 14.15 16.81 14.23
C THR A 277 13.93 15.31 14.20
N TYR A 278 13.58 14.78 13.04
CA TYR A 278 13.41 13.37 12.76
C TYR A 278 14.43 12.92 11.73
N VAL A 279 14.97 11.72 11.92
CA VAL A 279 15.95 11.10 11.02
C VAL A 279 15.35 9.80 10.51
N TRP A 280 15.18 9.72 9.20
CA TRP A 280 14.80 8.51 8.48
C TRP A 280 16.06 7.89 7.87
N LEU A 281 16.22 6.59 8.03
CA LEU A 281 17.26 5.81 7.37
C LEU A 281 16.61 4.68 6.59
N ASP A 282 17.09 4.46 5.36
CA ASP A 282 16.74 3.34 4.49
C ASP A 282 18.04 2.67 4.02
N ALA A 283 18.20 1.39 4.32
CA ALA A 283 19.30 0.55 3.86
C ALA A 283 18.73 -0.64 3.08
N ASP A 284 19.07 -0.75 1.80
CA ASP A 284 18.68 -1.84 0.92
C ASP A 284 19.92 -2.30 0.15
N ALA A 285 20.22 -3.59 0.20
CA ALA A 285 21.40 -4.16 -0.44
C ALA A 285 21.18 -5.63 -0.85
N GLY A 286 21.94 -6.07 -1.85
CA GLY A 286 21.71 -7.34 -2.53
C GLY A 286 20.73 -7.21 -3.68
N GLU A 287 20.29 -8.34 -4.24
CA GLU A 287 19.42 -8.37 -5.40
C GLU A 287 18.16 -9.18 -5.10
N VAL A 288 17.01 -8.71 -5.62
CA VAL A 288 15.79 -9.52 -5.64
C VAL A 288 16.12 -10.82 -6.40
N CYS A 289 15.62 -11.96 -5.91
CA CYS A 289 15.88 -13.29 -6.51
C CYS A 289 17.32 -13.81 -6.40
N SER A 290 18.12 -13.26 -5.48
CA SER A 290 19.48 -13.74 -5.23
C SER A 290 19.57 -14.52 -3.91
N ALA A 291 20.78 -15.00 -3.58
CA ALA A 291 21.06 -15.69 -2.32
C ALA A 291 20.88 -14.78 -1.08
N PHE A 292 20.85 -13.45 -1.26
CA PHE A 292 20.67 -12.51 -0.17
C PHE A 292 20.10 -11.17 -0.65
N ARG A 293 19.08 -10.69 0.07
CA ARG A 293 18.62 -9.30 0.03
C ARG A 293 18.41 -8.85 1.48
N GLY A 294 19.03 -7.74 1.86
CA GLY A 294 18.84 -7.12 3.16
C GLY A 294 18.10 -5.80 2.98
N LYS A 295 17.04 -5.58 3.77
CA LYS A 295 16.34 -4.31 3.82
C LYS A 295 16.03 -3.93 5.26
N LEU A 296 16.45 -2.73 5.67
CA LEU A 296 16.19 -2.19 6.99
C LEU A 296 15.88 -0.70 6.88
N THR A 297 14.80 -0.30 7.53
CA THR A 297 14.38 1.09 7.66
C THR A 297 14.20 1.44 9.12
N ALA A 298 14.48 2.70 9.45
CA ALA A 298 14.32 3.18 10.81
C ALA A 298 13.98 4.66 10.85
N LEU A 299 13.16 5.02 11.84
CA LEU A 299 12.83 6.41 12.17
C LEU A 299 13.25 6.70 13.60
N TRP A 300 14.01 7.79 13.77
CA TRP A 300 14.33 8.33 15.09
C TRP A 300 13.87 9.77 15.23
N LYS A 301 13.52 10.14 16.46
CA LYS A 301 13.48 11.54 16.89
C LYS A 301 14.82 11.89 17.54
N LEU A 302 15.40 13.02 17.19
CA LEU A 302 16.57 13.54 17.89
C LEU A 302 16.14 14.35 19.12
N GLU A 303 16.70 13.99 20.28
CA GLU A 303 16.61 14.79 21.50
C GLU A 303 17.93 15.53 21.76
N GLY A 304 17.86 16.73 22.33
CA GLY A 304 19.05 17.57 22.52
C GLY A 304 19.51 18.34 21.27
N GLY A 305 18.65 18.43 20.24
CA GLY A 305 18.93 19.15 18.99
C GLY A 305 19.61 18.27 17.93
N SER A 306 20.26 18.90 16.94
CA SER A 306 20.97 18.21 15.85
C SER A 306 22.50 18.15 16.06
N GLY A 307 22.97 18.46 17.27
CA GLY A 307 24.39 18.48 17.61
C GLY A 307 25.00 17.09 17.80
N LYS A 308 26.30 17.04 18.05
CA LYS A 308 27.04 15.80 18.34
C LYS A 308 26.50 15.05 19.57
N ASP A 309 25.89 15.78 20.51
CA ASP A 309 25.34 15.23 21.75
C ASP A 309 23.86 14.83 21.62
N ALA A 310 23.29 14.93 20.41
CA ALA A 310 21.92 14.54 20.15
C ALA A 310 21.71 13.04 20.42
N ARG A 311 20.61 12.69 21.09
CA ARG A 311 20.24 11.29 21.36
C ARG A 311 19.22 10.82 20.34
N PHE A 312 19.46 9.66 19.73
CA PHE A 312 18.52 9.01 18.83
C PHE A 312 17.46 8.26 19.65
N VAL A 313 16.19 8.66 19.53
CA VAL A 313 15.06 7.97 20.16
C VAL A 313 14.29 7.25 19.07
N LYS A 314 14.40 5.91 19.07
CA LYS A 314 13.76 5.05 18.06
C LYS A 314 12.24 5.18 18.15
N LEU A 315 11.61 5.47 17.02
CA LEU A 315 10.16 5.51 16.85
C LEU A 315 9.66 4.31 16.05
N TYR A 316 10.41 3.90 15.02
CA TYR A 316 10.06 2.82 14.12
C TYR A 316 11.31 2.08 13.64
N GLU A 317 11.14 0.80 13.38
CA GLU A 317 12.08 -0.13 12.77
C GLU A 317 11.27 -1.12 11.95
N GLY A 318 11.67 -1.38 10.71
CA GLY A 318 10.98 -2.32 9.83
C GLY A 318 11.72 -2.55 8.53
N ALA A 319 11.08 -3.26 7.60
CA ALA A 319 11.66 -3.62 6.30
C ALA A 319 10.71 -3.25 5.14
N ASP A 320 9.80 -2.29 5.37
CA ASP A 320 8.82 -1.86 4.37
C ASP A 320 9.51 -1.11 3.21
N ASP A 321 9.06 -1.34 1.97
CA ASP A 321 9.43 -0.54 0.80
C ASP A 321 8.77 0.85 0.88
N PHE A 322 9.34 1.73 1.72
CA PHE A 322 8.78 3.04 2.02
C PHE A 322 9.86 4.14 1.95
N LEU A 323 9.63 5.12 1.08
CA LEU A 323 10.51 6.28 0.92
C LEU A 323 9.72 7.57 1.19
N PRO A 324 9.90 8.20 2.36
CA PRO A 324 9.17 9.40 2.72
C PRO A 324 9.70 10.64 2.01
N SER A 325 8.81 11.44 1.43
CA SER A 325 9.12 12.73 0.80
C SER A 325 8.76 13.93 1.68
N THR A 326 7.90 13.74 2.68
CA THR A 326 7.51 14.81 3.61
C THR A 326 7.07 14.25 4.95
N LEU A 327 7.03 15.10 5.98
CA LEU A 327 6.51 14.78 7.30
C LEU A 327 5.40 15.75 7.67
N VAL A 328 4.30 15.27 8.24
CA VAL A 328 3.20 16.11 8.72
C VAL A 328 2.71 15.62 10.08
N HIS A 329 2.30 16.55 10.94
CA HIS A 329 1.59 16.23 12.18
C HIS A 329 0.08 16.28 11.91
N LEU A 330 -0.51 15.12 11.63
CA LEU A 330 -1.94 14.97 11.33
C LEU A 330 -2.78 14.75 12.60
N ASP A 331 -2.15 14.14 13.60
CA ASP A 331 -2.78 13.76 14.84
C ASP A 331 -2.73 14.84 15.91
N ARG A 332 -3.73 14.79 16.80
CA ARG A 332 -3.75 15.63 18.00
C ARG A 332 -2.71 15.21 19.04
N ASP A 333 -2.13 14.02 18.92
CA ASP A 333 -1.12 13.51 19.85
C ASP A 333 0.30 14.01 19.54
N GLY A 334 0.47 14.74 18.43
CA GLY A 334 1.76 15.28 18.00
C GLY A 334 2.72 14.24 17.41
N SER A 335 2.29 13.00 17.21
CA SER A 335 3.10 11.99 16.53
C SER A 335 3.34 12.38 15.07
N PRO A 336 4.55 12.17 14.52
CA PRO A 336 4.81 12.43 13.11
C PRO A 336 4.08 11.41 12.23
N SER A 337 3.60 11.86 11.07
CA SER A 337 3.22 10.99 9.95
C SER A 337 4.15 11.29 8.79
N LEU A 338 4.92 10.30 8.36
CA LEU A 338 5.79 10.43 7.20
C LEU A 338 5.00 9.99 5.98
N LEU A 339 5.04 10.78 4.92
CA LEU A 339 4.29 10.52 3.70
C LEU A 339 5.24 10.16 2.58
N GLY A 340 4.98 9.03 1.92
CA GLY A 340 5.61 8.62 0.68
C GLY A 340 4.60 8.64 -0.46
N TYR A 341 5.04 8.31 -1.67
CA TYR A 341 4.11 8.14 -2.78
C TYR A 341 3.14 7.01 -2.45
N GLN A 342 1.83 7.30 -2.42
CA GLN A 342 0.75 6.37 -2.12
C GLN A 342 0.89 5.61 -0.78
N SER A 343 1.71 6.10 0.14
CA SER A 343 2.04 5.41 1.39
C SER A 343 2.20 6.39 2.55
N VAL A 344 1.96 5.91 3.76
CA VAL A 344 2.12 6.68 5.00
C VAL A 344 2.67 5.79 6.10
N LEU A 345 3.73 6.24 6.77
CA LEU A 345 4.17 5.69 8.05
C LEU A 345 3.57 6.53 9.17
N ARG A 346 2.76 5.91 10.02
CA ARG A 346 2.09 6.61 11.12
C ARG A 346 1.95 5.72 12.34
N LYS A 347 1.88 6.36 13.51
CA LYS A 347 1.61 5.71 14.78
C LYS A 347 0.13 5.30 14.89
N GLY A 348 -0.10 4.00 14.98
CA GLY A 348 -1.36 3.38 15.38
C GLY A 348 -1.34 2.88 16.83
N PRO A 349 -2.36 2.08 17.23
CA PRO A 349 -2.49 1.56 18.60
C PRO A 349 -1.34 0.65 19.03
N THR A 350 -0.71 -0.05 18.08
CA THR A 350 0.36 -1.03 18.32
C THR A 350 1.78 -0.47 18.06
N GLY A 351 1.89 0.80 17.67
CA GLY A 351 3.15 1.41 17.24
C GLY A 351 3.06 2.01 15.85
N PHE A 352 4.20 2.34 15.27
CA PHE A 352 4.26 2.85 13.90
C PHE A 352 4.09 1.72 12.89
N ALA A 353 3.31 1.95 11.85
CA ALA A 353 3.12 1.02 10.73
C ALA A 353 3.02 1.78 9.41
N VAL A 354 3.54 1.18 8.34
CA VAL A 354 3.33 1.65 6.98
C VAL A 354 1.96 1.20 6.51
N ARG A 355 1.17 2.13 5.99
CA ARG A 355 -0.06 1.85 5.24
C ARG A 355 0.17 2.33 3.81
N SER A 356 -0.19 1.49 2.85
CA SER A 356 -0.01 1.81 1.44
C SER A 356 -1.27 1.50 0.65
N VAL A 357 -1.49 2.29 -0.39
CA VAL A 357 -2.41 1.98 -1.50
C VAL A 357 -1.61 1.74 -2.79
N SER A 358 -0.35 1.31 -2.64
CA SER A 358 0.49 0.85 -3.75
C SER A 358 -0.24 -0.19 -4.58
N VAL A 359 0.02 -0.15 -5.88
CA VAL A 359 -0.54 -1.13 -6.80
C VAL A 359 0.10 -2.48 -6.52
N PRO A 360 -0.68 -3.56 -6.33
CA PRO A 360 -0.14 -4.90 -6.33
C PRO A 360 0.58 -5.15 -7.65
N TYR A 361 1.85 -5.52 -7.53
CA TYR A 361 2.69 -5.89 -8.65
C TYR A 361 2.94 -7.38 -8.60
N PHE A 362 2.47 -8.09 -9.62
CA PHE A 362 2.71 -9.51 -9.78
C PHE A 362 3.87 -9.64 -10.75
N LEU A 363 5.08 -9.84 -10.23
CA LEU A 363 6.11 -10.55 -10.96
C LEU A 363 6.24 -11.93 -10.35
N CYS A 364 6.52 -12.94 -11.18
CA CYS A 364 6.96 -14.26 -10.76
C CYS A 364 7.76 -14.18 -9.45
N PRO A 365 7.23 -14.71 -8.33
CA PRO A 365 7.97 -14.73 -7.10
C PRO A 365 9.21 -15.58 -7.32
N CYS A 366 10.34 -15.01 -6.91
CA CYS A 366 11.52 -15.77 -6.57
C CYS A 366 11.29 -16.42 -5.19
#